data_AF-A0A9D1TU97-F1
#
_entry.id   AF-A0A9D1TU97-F1
#
_cell.length_a   1.000
_cell.length_b   1.000
_cell.length_c   1.000
_cell.angle_alpha   90.00
_cell.angle_beta   90.00
_cell.angle_gamma   90.00
#
_symmetry.space_group_name_H-M   'P 1'
#
loop_
_entity.id
_entity.type
_entity.pdbx_description
1 polymer ?
#
loop_
_entity_poly.entity_id
_entity_poly.type
_entity_poly.pdbx_seq_one_letter_code
_entity_poly.pdbx_strand_id
1 'polypeptide(L)'
;MKKGLLSISLLSTLVITGCTTTNGGDGGLLDAINQFTNILEGTKPFIQESKDWEKYSIEKTTQGVVYSPANKSDKEFVAKKLDKEYGSAVDRLSRPFAYNEELKKGLDEENNDYRFTYNQVVTVKDQKTAKTLGYCVNFDVNYWENGKPTAWNKDGNQQKAFIYVATDRPVSVTTVDRDFIKRMCGNDFYTQYKNPKD
;
A
#
# COMPACT_ATOMS: atom_id res chain seq x y z
N MET A 1 -2.54 -5.51 27.67
CA MET A 1 -2.74 -5.02 26.27
C MET A 1 -1.51 -5.37 25.46
N LYS A 2 -1.58 -6.40 24.62
CA LYS A 2 -0.44 -6.86 23.79
C LYS A 2 -0.39 -5.98 22.53
N LYS A 3 0.71 -5.25 22.37
CA LYS A 3 1.03 -4.42 21.18
C LYS A 3 1.34 -5.37 20.02
N GLY A 4 0.45 -5.44 19.04
CA GLY A 4 0.70 -6.16 17.78
C GLY A 4 1.58 -5.31 16.89
N LEU A 5 2.83 -5.72 16.73
CA LEU A 5 3.75 -5.22 15.71
C LEU A 5 3.11 -5.41 14.33
N LEU A 6 3.09 -4.33 13.55
CA LEU A 6 2.73 -4.33 12.14
C LEU A 6 3.54 -5.42 11.42
N SER A 7 2.85 -6.43 10.90
CA SER A 7 3.43 -7.42 10.01
C SER A 7 3.61 -6.78 8.65
N ILE A 8 4.76 -6.12 8.48
CA ILE A 8 5.17 -5.49 7.24
C ILE A 8 5.67 -6.59 6.31
N SER A 9 4.75 -7.24 5.59
CA SER A 9 5.09 -8.27 4.60
C SER A 9 5.76 -7.72 3.33
N LEU A 10 5.83 -6.39 3.19
CA LEU A 10 6.61 -5.69 2.16
C LEU A 10 8.05 -5.35 2.60
N LEU A 11 8.43 -5.60 3.86
CA LEU A 11 9.79 -5.42 4.37
C LEU A 11 10.60 -6.73 4.40
N SER A 12 10.02 -7.84 3.94
CA SER A 12 10.63 -9.19 4.00
C SER A 12 11.93 -9.34 3.21
N THR A 13 12.24 -8.39 2.32
CA THR A 13 13.47 -8.38 1.50
C THR A 13 14.58 -7.50 2.07
N LEU A 14 14.36 -6.77 3.16
CA LEU A 14 15.45 -6.20 3.97
C LEU A 14 16.04 -7.28 4.87
N VAL A 15 16.54 -8.34 4.25
CA VAL A 15 17.43 -9.29 4.92
C VAL A 15 18.72 -8.52 5.22
N ILE A 16 18.86 -8.12 6.48
CA ILE A 16 20.12 -7.65 7.04
C ILE A 16 21.09 -8.83 7.00
N THR A 17 21.74 -9.06 5.86
CA THR A 17 23.02 -9.77 5.83
C THR A 17 24.08 -8.81 6.36
N GLY A 18 24.12 -8.69 7.68
CA GLY A 18 25.02 -7.79 8.39
C GLY A 18 25.38 -8.30 9.78
N CYS A 19 25.45 -9.62 9.96
CA CYS A 19 26.10 -10.25 11.12
C CYS A 19 27.22 -11.19 10.63
N THR A 20 28.17 -10.66 9.87
CA THR A 20 29.49 -11.27 9.76
C THR A 20 30.55 -10.17 9.86
N THR A 21 31.24 -10.20 11.00
CA THR A 21 32.47 -9.45 11.28
C THR A 21 33.44 -9.56 10.10
N THR A 22 33.77 -8.42 9.49
CA THR A 22 34.99 -8.27 8.71
C THR A 22 35.88 -7.22 9.38
N ASN A 23 37.14 -7.61 9.49
CA ASN A 23 38.24 -6.84 10.04
C ASN A 23 38.35 -5.45 9.42
N GLY A 24 38.63 -4.46 10.28
CA GLY A 24 39.50 -3.33 9.97
C GLY A 24 39.00 -2.29 8.96
N GLY A 25 38.44 -1.19 9.48
CA GLY A 25 38.26 0.06 8.75
C GLY A 25 37.33 1.00 9.50
N ASP A 26 37.86 2.12 10.00
CA ASP A 26 37.17 3.14 10.81
C ASP A 26 35.97 3.84 10.11
N GLY A 27 35.53 3.37 8.93
CA GLY A 27 34.33 3.83 8.24
C GLY A 27 33.05 3.02 8.52
N GLY A 28 33.16 1.80 9.06
CA GLY A 28 32.01 0.87 9.11
C GLY A 28 30.91 1.25 10.11
N LEU A 29 31.26 1.81 11.26
CA LEU A 29 30.28 2.14 12.30
C LEU A 29 29.54 3.46 12.03
N LEU A 30 30.24 4.47 11.53
CA LEU A 30 29.64 5.77 11.19
C LEU A 30 28.74 5.65 9.96
N ASP A 31 29.11 4.87 8.95
CA ASP A 31 28.23 4.59 7.81
C ASP A 31 26.99 3.78 8.23
N ALA A 32 27.13 2.80 9.12
CA ALA A 32 25.99 2.06 9.65
C ALA A 32 25.04 2.95 10.46
N ILE A 33 25.56 3.88 11.27
CA ILE A 33 24.76 4.85 12.04
C ILE A 33 24.09 5.88 11.13
N ASN A 34 24.77 6.35 10.09
CA ASN A 34 24.19 7.27 9.10
C ASN A 34 23.10 6.58 8.28
N GLN A 35 23.30 5.33 7.87
CA GLN A 35 22.26 4.54 7.21
C GLN A 35 21.06 4.31 8.13
N PHE A 36 21.29 3.99 9.40
CA PHE A 36 20.22 3.83 10.39
C PHE A 36 19.43 5.13 10.63
N THR A 37 20.13 6.26 10.76
CA THR A 37 19.49 7.57 10.93
C THR A 37 18.69 7.97 9.68
N ASN A 38 19.24 7.74 8.49
CA ASN A 38 18.54 7.99 7.21
C ASN A 38 17.29 7.11 7.07
N ILE A 39 17.35 5.84 7.49
CA ILE A 39 16.17 4.96 7.55
C ILE A 39 15.14 5.52 8.54
N LEU A 40 15.55 5.92 9.74
CA LEU A 40 14.63 6.48 10.74
C LEU A 40 13.97 7.77 10.25
N GLU A 41 14.73 8.68 9.66
CA GLU A 41 14.18 9.90 9.06
C GLU A 41 13.27 9.59 7.87
N GLY A 42 13.66 8.61 7.04
CA GLY A 42 12.88 8.10 5.92
C GLY A 42 11.56 7.44 6.32
N THR A 43 11.46 6.88 7.55
CA THR A 43 10.18 6.33 8.06
C THR A 43 9.18 7.39 8.49
N LYS A 44 9.62 8.62 8.81
CA LYS A 44 8.73 9.64 9.39
C LYS A 44 7.56 10.01 8.46
N PRO A 45 7.75 10.27 7.14
CA PRO A 45 6.64 10.50 6.23
C PRO A 45 5.67 9.32 6.14
N PHE A 46 6.17 8.08 6.12
CA PHE A 46 5.35 6.88 6.10
C PHE A 46 4.48 6.76 7.36
N ILE A 47 5.07 6.94 8.54
CA ILE A 47 4.36 6.89 9.82
C ILE A 47 3.30 7.99 9.89
N GLN A 48 3.62 9.19 9.43
CA GLN A 48 2.69 10.31 9.44
C GLN A 48 1.51 10.07 8.49
N GLU A 49 1.78 9.66 7.25
CA GLU A 49 0.75 9.33 6.26
C GLU A 49 -0.17 8.22 6.80
N SER A 50 0.39 7.15 7.39
CA SER A 50 -0.37 6.08 8.02
C SER A 50 -1.28 6.57 9.15
N LYS A 51 -0.78 7.42 10.05
CA LYS A 51 -1.57 8.02 11.14
C LYS A 51 -2.69 8.92 10.62
N ASP A 52 -2.41 9.72 9.59
CA ASP A 52 -3.40 10.63 9.00
C ASP A 52 -4.54 9.85 8.33
N TRP A 53 -4.22 8.72 7.69
CA TRP A 53 -5.21 7.80 7.17
C TRP A 53 -5.99 7.09 8.27
N GLU A 54 -5.32 6.60 9.31
CA GLU A 54 -6.03 5.99 10.45
C GLU A 54 -7.04 6.98 11.06
N LYS A 55 -6.60 8.21 11.34
CA LYS A 55 -7.48 9.28 11.83
C LYS A 55 -8.64 9.54 10.88
N TYR A 56 -8.37 9.66 9.58
CA TYR A 56 -9.40 9.84 8.56
C TYR A 56 -10.44 8.71 8.60
N SER A 57 -10.01 7.45 8.67
CA SER A 57 -10.92 6.30 8.73
C SER A 57 -11.80 6.32 9.97
N ILE A 58 -11.25 6.69 11.12
CA ILE A 58 -12.00 6.81 12.38
C ILE A 58 -13.03 7.93 12.24
N GLU A 59 -12.61 9.13 11.81
CA GLU A 59 -13.51 10.29 11.69
C GLU A 59 -14.69 10.01 10.75
N LYS A 60 -14.42 9.47 9.55
CA LYS A 60 -15.48 9.16 8.58
C LYS A 60 -16.40 8.06 9.05
N THR A 61 -15.87 7.00 9.64
CA THR A 61 -16.71 5.87 10.09
C THR A 61 -17.52 6.23 11.33
N THR A 62 -17.01 7.06 12.23
CA THR A 62 -17.78 7.62 13.36
C THR A 62 -18.93 8.52 12.90
N GLN A 63 -18.78 9.25 11.78
CA GLN A 63 -19.86 10.06 11.21
C GLN A 63 -20.98 9.22 10.58
N GLY A 64 -20.73 7.92 10.34
CA GLY A 64 -21.62 7.00 9.67
C GLY A 64 -21.32 6.93 8.17
N VAL A 65 -21.08 5.73 7.67
CA VAL A 65 -20.87 5.47 6.24
C VAL A 65 -21.87 4.43 5.75
N VAL A 66 -22.27 4.56 4.49
CA VAL A 66 -23.09 3.58 3.79
C VAL A 66 -22.37 3.12 2.53
N TYR A 67 -22.59 1.85 2.19
CA TYR A 67 -21.95 1.19 1.06
C TYR A 67 -22.96 0.98 -0.06
N SER A 68 -22.53 1.19 -1.29
CA SER A 68 -23.35 0.91 -2.47
C SER A 68 -22.51 0.31 -3.59
N PRO A 69 -23.10 -0.51 -4.47
CA PRO A 69 -22.39 -0.99 -5.65
C PRO A 69 -21.87 0.17 -6.49
N ALA A 70 -20.62 0.10 -6.93
CA ALA A 70 -20.03 1.10 -7.81
C ALA A 70 -20.64 1.04 -9.20
N ASN A 71 -21.01 2.19 -9.75
CA ASN A 71 -21.47 2.29 -11.13
C ASN A 71 -20.28 2.34 -12.11
N LYS A 72 -20.57 2.48 -13.42
CA LYS A 72 -19.53 2.55 -14.46
C LYS A 72 -18.55 3.73 -14.24
N SER A 73 -19.07 4.91 -13.93
CA SER A 73 -18.25 6.11 -13.69
C SER A 73 -17.38 5.98 -12.45
N ASP A 74 -17.87 5.32 -11.40
CA ASP A 74 -17.09 5.05 -10.18
C ASP A 74 -15.89 4.14 -10.49
N LYS A 75 -16.12 3.07 -11.27
CA LYS A 75 -15.07 2.14 -11.69
C LYS A 75 -14.02 2.83 -12.58
N GLU A 76 -14.48 3.66 -13.52
CA GLU A 76 -13.58 4.45 -14.38
C GLU A 76 -12.76 5.47 -13.59
N PHE A 77 -13.36 6.12 -12.58
CA PHE A 77 -12.64 7.01 -11.67
C PHE A 77 -11.54 6.26 -10.91
N VAL A 78 -11.89 5.13 -10.30
CA VAL A 78 -10.92 4.30 -9.54
C VAL A 78 -9.77 3.86 -10.43
N ALA A 79 -10.08 3.33 -11.62
CA ALA A 79 -9.07 2.86 -12.56
C ALA A 79 -8.12 3.99 -12.95
N LYS A 80 -8.67 5.12 -13.42
CA LYS A 80 -7.88 6.28 -13.83
C LYS A 80 -7.02 6.84 -12.68
N LYS A 81 -7.53 6.84 -11.46
CA LYS A 81 -6.82 7.38 -10.29
C LYS A 81 -5.69 6.45 -9.85
N LEU A 82 -5.94 5.15 -9.76
CA LEU A 82 -4.91 4.16 -9.39
C LEU A 82 -3.83 4.05 -10.47
N ASP A 83 -4.21 3.94 -11.74
CA ASP A 83 -3.25 3.87 -12.86
C ASP A 83 -2.34 5.11 -12.91
N LYS A 84 -2.87 6.28 -12.52
CA LYS A 84 -2.11 7.54 -12.51
C LYS A 84 -1.25 7.73 -11.26
N GLU A 85 -1.75 7.38 -10.08
CA GLU A 85 -1.16 7.81 -8.82
C GLU A 85 -0.47 6.69 -8.03
N TYR A 86 -0.74 5.41 -8.31
CA TYR A 86 -0.25 4.31 -7.48
C TYR A 86 1.28 4.19 -7.52
N GLY A 87 1.90 4.22 -8.69
CA GLY A 87 3.37 4.17 -8.81
C GLY A 87 4.06 5.31 -8.06
N SER A 88 3.55 6.54 -8.18
CA SER A 88 4.06 7.69 -7.40
C SER A 88 3.80 7.56 -5.89
N ALA A 89 2.75 6.86 -5.47
CA ALA A 89 2.48 6.60 -4.06
C ALA A 89 3.45 5.57 -3.48
N VAL A 90 3.77 4.51 -4.23
CA VAL A 90 4.84 3.55 -3.88
C VAL A 90 6.17 4.28 -3.82
N ASP A 91 6.52 5.03 -4.86
CA ASP A 91 7.76 5.80 -4.93
C ASP A 91 7.94 6.71 -3.73
N ARG A 92 6.96 7.57 -3.43
CA ARG A 92 7.02 8.52 -2.30
C ARG A 92 7.33 7.83 -0.97
N LEU A 93 6.82 6.61 -0.75
CA LEU A 93 7.00 5.89 0.51
C LEU A 93 8.21 4.96 0.52
N SER A 94 8.64 4.44 -0.63
CA SER A 94 9.76 3.51 -0.75
C SER A 94 11.09 4.21 -1.03
N ARG A 95 11.09 5.34 -1.75
CA ARG A 95 12.29 6.10 -2.13
C ARG A 95 13.19 6.50 -0.96
N PRO A 96 12.67 6.89 0.22
CA PRO A 96 13.51 7.17 1.37
C PRO A 96 14.34 5.98 1.87
N PHE A 97 13.94 4.75 1.52
CA PHE A 97 14.66 3.52 1.87
C PHE A 97 15.64 3.05 0.78
N ALA A 98 15.61 3.67 -0.41
CA ALA A 98 16.55 3.40 -1.50
C ALA A 98 17.85 4.21 -1.32
N TYR A 99 18.69 3.80 -0.37
CA TYR A 99 19.87 4.56 0.07
C TYR A 99 21.09 4.45 -0.86
N ASN A 100 21.06 3.58 -1.87
CA ASN A 100 22.12 3.43 -2.87
C ASN A 100 21.55 3.42 -4.30
N GLU A 101 22.40 3.64 -5.30
CA GLU A 101 21.99 3.74 -6.71
C GLU A 101 21.39 2.45 -7.27
N GLU A 102 21.83 1.29 -6.78
CA GLU A 102 21.27 -0.01 -7.17
C GLU A 102 19.80 -0.13 -6.75
N LEU A 103 19.49 0.20 -5.49
CA LEU A 103 18.14 0.21 -4.95
C LEU A 103 17.26 1.27 -5.61
N LYS A 104 17.81 2.46 -5.92
CA LYS A 104 17.06 3.50 -6.62
C LYS A 104 16.67 3.06 -8.02
N LYS A 105 17.61 2.46 -8.75
CA LYS A 105 17.39 1.93 -10.10
C LYS A 105 16.38 0.78 -10.09
N GLY A 106 16.51 -0.16 -9.14
CA GLY A 106 15.51 -1.22 -8.95
C GLY A 106 14.12 -0.67 -8.69
N LEU A 107 14.00 0.35 -7.83
CA LEU A 107 12.73 1.01 -7.56
C LEU A 107 12.17 1.78 -8.77
N ASP A 108 13.04 2.38 -9.61
CA ASP A 108 12.62 3.03 -10.86
C ASP A 108 12.13 2.02 -11.89
N GLU A 109 12.75 0.85 -11.98
CA GLU A 109 12.32 -0.25 -12.85
C GLU A 109 10.98 -0.84 -12.37
N GLU A 110 10.83 -1.12 -11.08
CA GLU A 110 9.60 -1.68 -10.48
C GLU A 110 8.38 -0.75 -10.58
N ASN A 111 8.58 0.57 -10.49
CA ASN A 111 7.47 1.54 -10.44
C ASN A 111 6.79 1.80 -11.79
N ASN A 112 7.33 1.32 -12.91
CA ASN A 112 6.81 1.63 -14.25
C ASN A 112 5.70 0.67 -14.75
N ASP A 113 5.52 -0.48 -14.10
CA ASP A 113 4.80 -1.61 -14.70
C ASP A 113 3.59 -2.12 -13.91
N TYR A 114 3.07 -1.34 -12.97
CA TYR A 114 1.83 -1.70 -12.29
C TYR A 114 0.65 -1.78 -13.27
N ARG A 115 0.00 -2.94 -13.30
CA ARG A 115 -1.27 -3.17 -14.01
C ARG A 115 -2.26 -3.81 -13.05
N PHE A 116 -3.46 -3.24 -12.98
CA PHE A 116 -4.47 -3.68 -12.03
C PHE A 116 -5.64 -4.35 -12.73
N THR A 117 -6.09 -5.48 -12.18
CA THR A 117 -7.41 -6.05 -12.51
C THR A 117 -8.36 -5.73 -11.37
N TYR A 118 -9.43 -4.97 -11.65
CA TYR A 118 -10.38 -4.54 -10.61
C TYR A 118 -11.50 -5.56 -10.43
N ASN A 119 -11.40 -6.38 -9.39
CA ASN A 119 -12.34 -7.46 -9.10
C ASN A 119 -13.66 -6.93 -8.52
N GLN A 120 -13.56 -6.03 -7.54
CA GLN A 120 -14.74 -5.42 -6.93
C GLN A 120 -14.45 -3.96 -6.55
N VAL A 121 -15.43 -3.10 -6.82
CA VAL A 121 -15.45 -1.72 -6.32
C VAL A 121 -16.75 -1.47 -5.58
N VAL A 122 -16.65 -0.93 -4.37
CA VAL A 122 -17.78 -0.51 -3.54
C VAL A 122 -17.64 0.98 -3.24
N THR A 123 -18.69 1.73 -3.51
CA THR A 123 -18.74 3.17 -3.23
C THR A 123 -19.05 3.38 -1.76
N VAL A 124 -18.20 4.14 -1.07
CA VAL A 124 -18.37 4.55 0.33
C VAL A 124 -18.92 5.97 0.35
N LYS A 125 -20.11 6.13 0.93
CA LYS A 125 -20.79 7.43 1.04
C LYS A 125 -20.95 7.82 2.49
N ASP A 126 -20.85 9.10 2.74
CA ASP A 126 -21.25 9.68 4.02
C ASP A 126 -22.75 9.46 4.23
N GLN A 127 -23.14 8.91 5.38
CA GLN A 127 -24.52 8.53 5.63
C GLN A 127 -25.47 9.74 5.70
N LYS A 128 -24.98 10.89 6.16
CA LYS A 128 -25.82 12.09 6.39
C LYS A 128 -26.02 12.89 5.12
N THR A 129 -24.99 13.00 4.30
CA THR A 129 -24.95 13.87 3.12
C THR A 129 -25.08 13.12 1.81
N ALA A 130 -24.99 11.77 1.84
CA ALA A 130 -24.89 10.91 0.67
C ALA A 130 -23.70 11.22 -0.27
N LYS A 131 -22.77 12.08 0.16
CA LYS A 131 -21.56 12.43 -0.61
C LYS A 131 -20.64 11.22 -0.68
N THR A 132 -20.12 10.92 -1.88
CA THR A 132 -19.09 9.90 -2.05
C THR A 132 -17.78 10.35 -1.39
N LEU A 133 -17.35 9.58 -0.38
CA LEU A 133 -16.09 9.76 0.33
C LEU A 133 -14.94 9.09 -0.43
N GLY A 134 -15.21 7.94 -1.03
CA GLY A 134 -14.21 7.14 -1.73
C GLY A 134 -14.72 5.76 -2.08
N TYR A 135 -13.78 4.87 -2.36
CA TYR A 135 -14.05 3.56 -2.92
C TYR A 135 -13.22 2.50 -2.22
N CYS A 136 -13.88 1.41 -1.86
CA CYS A 136 -13.23 0.19 -1.40
C CYS A 136 -13.01 -0.72 -2.58
N VAL A 137 -11.76 -1.08 -2.83
CA VAL A 137 -11.35 -1.75 -4.05
C VAL A 137 -10.69 -3.07 -3.67
N ASN A 138 -11.19 -4.17 -4.26
CA ASN A 138 -10.46 -5.43 -4.33
C ASN A 138 -9.91 -5.54 -5.75
N PHE A 139 -8.63 -5.80 -5.86
CA PHE A 139 -7.93 -5.79 -7.14
C PHE A 139 -6.75 -6.75 -7.11
N ASP A 140 -6.35 -7.20 -8.29
CA ASP A 140 -5.13 -7.94 -8.49
C ASP A 140 -4.04 -7.00 -9.00
N VAL A 141 -2.86 -7.08 -8.40
CA VAL A 141 -1.66 -6.45 -8.93
C VAL A 141 -0.97 -7.46 -9.84
N ASN A 142 -0.94 -7.17 -11.13
CA ASN A 142 -0.09 -7.90 -12.06
C ASN A 142 1.26 -7.18 -12.10
N TYR A 143 2.29 -7.86 -11.61
CA TYR A 143 3.67 -7.46 -11.86
C TYR A 143 4.01 -7.84 -13.30
N TRP A 144 4.55 -6.92 -14.10
CA TRP A 144 4.97 -7.20 -15.46
C TRP A 144 6.48 -7.14 -15.53
N GLU A 145 7.09 -8.20 -16.04
CA GLU A 145 8.55 -8.29 -16.21
C GLU A 145 8.82 -8.60 -17.68
N ASN A 146 9.60 -7.75 -18.36
CA ASN A 146 9.86 -7.86 -19.80
C ASN A 146 8.60 -7.96 -20.68
N GLY A 147 7.55 -7.20 -20.35
CA GLY A 147 6.32 -7.16 -21.14
C GLY A 147 5.45 -8.43 -21.04
N LYS A 148 5.64 -9.26 -19.99
CA LYS A 148 4.76 -10.38 -19.67
C LYS A 148 4.27 -10.27 -18.22
N PRO A 149 3.03 -10.68 -17.92
CA PRO A 149 2.56 -10.79 -16.55
C PRO A 149 3.35 -11.90 -15.84
N THR A 150 4.01 -11.53 -14.74
CA THR A 150 4.77 -12.45 -13.89
C THR A 150 4.00 -12.66 -12.59
N ALA A 151 3.86 -13.93 -12.20
CA ALA A 151 3.22 -14.27 -10.93
C ALA A 151 4.05 -13.74 -9.76
N TRP A 152 3.39 -13.12 -8.79
CA TRP A 152 4.06 -12.57 -7.61
C TRP A 152 4.71 -13.67 -6.73
N ASN A 153 4.19 -14.89 -6.79
CA ASN A 153 4.79 -16.05 -6.13
C ASN A 153 4.85 -17.28 -7.04
N LYS A 154 5.64 -18.27 -6.63
CA LYS A 154 5.87 -19.53 -7.36
C LYS A 154 4.61 -20.37 -7.59
N ASP A 155 3.53 -20.07 -6.89
CA ASP A 155 2.24 -20.78 -6.97
C ASP A 155 1.31 -20.17 -8.03
N GLY A 156 1.74 -19.15 -8.78
CA GLY A 156 0.93 -18.56 -9.85
C GLY A 156 -0.18 -17.63 -9.37
N ASN A 157 -0.24 -17.33 -8.06
CA ASN A 157 -1.36 -16.59 -7.48
C ASN A 157 -1.18 -15.09 -7.70
N GLN A 158 -2.14 -14.49 -8.42
CA GLN A 158 -2.38 -13.05 -8.37
C GLN A 158 -2.79 -12.65 -6.95
N GLN A 159 -2.12 -11.64 -6.39
CA GLN A 159 -2.44 -11.18 -5.04
C GLN A 159 -3.72 -10.36 -5.09
N LYS A 160 -4.83 -10.94 -4.60
CA LYS A 160 -6.03 -10.15 -4.25
C LYS A 160 -5.66 -9.17 -3.14
N ALA A 161 -5.43 -7.93 -3.53
CA ALA A 161 -5.13 -6.82 -2.65
C ALA A 161 -6.40 -6.00 -2.38
N PHE A 162 -6.32 -5.19 -1.33
CA PHE A 162 -7.36 -4.25 -0.96
C PHE A 162 -6.75 -2.86 -0.88
N ILE A 163 -7.48 -1.85 -1.34
CA ILE A 163 -7.10 -0.45 -1.17
C ILE A 163 -8.34 0.41 -1.01
N TYR A 164 -8.21 1.49 -0.25
CA TYR A 164 -9.21 2.53 -0.19
C TYR A 164 -8.76 3.74 -1.01
N VAL A 165 -9.61 4.16 -1.96
CA VAL A 165 -9.34 5.31 -2.83
C VAL A 165 -10.29 6.43 -2.45
N ALA A 166 -9.78 7.43 -1.73
CA ALA A 166 -10.55 8.63 -1.42
C ALA A 166 -10.79 9.50 -2.67
N THR A 167 -11.91 10.22 -2.70
CA THR A 167 -12.19 11.17 -3.79
C THR A 167 -11.41 12.48 -3.64
N ASP A 168 -11.02 12.83 -2.41
CA ASP A 168 -10.47 14.14 -2.04
C ASP A 168 -8.99 14.09 -1.60
N ARG A 169 -8.33 12.93 -1.72
CA ARG A 169 -6.92 12.75 -1.34
C ARG A 169 -6.13 11.98 -2.41
N PRO A 170 -4.81 12.14 -2.46
CA PRO A 170 -3.94 11.28 -3.27
C PRO A 170 -4.07 9.81 -2.88
N VAL A 171 -3.78 8.91 -3.81
CA VAL A 171 -3.60 7.48 -3.50
C VAL A 171 -2.51 7.31 -2.45
N SER A 172 -2.78 6.40 -1.51
CA SER A 172 -1.85 6.01 -0.47
C SER A 172 -1.86 4.51 -0.29
N VAL A 173 -0.67 3.91 -0.41
CA VAL A 173 -0.47 2.49 -0.20
C VAL A 173 -0.53 2.11 1.29
N THR A 174 -0.62 3.06 2.22
CA THR A 174 -0.85 2.73 3.65
C THR A 174 -2.31 2.33 3.91
N THR A 175 -3.23 2.63 3.00
CA THR A 175 -4.65 2.26 3.14
C THR A 175 -4.94 0.80 2.84
N VAL A 176 -3.94 0.04 2.37
CA VAL A 176 -4.05 -1.41 2.11
C VAL A 176 -4.05 -2.23 3.40
N ASP A 177 -3.74 -1.62 4.54
CA ASP A 177 -3.73 -2.28 5.84
C ASP A 177 -5.07 -2.94 6.15
N ARG A 178 -5.01 -4.17 6.66
CA ARG A 178 -6.21 -4.98 6.93
C ARG A 178 -7.16 -4.29 7.91
N ASP A 179 -6.64 -3.71 8.98
CA ASP A 179 -7.46 -3.13 10.03
C ASP A 179 -8.06 -1.80 9.55
N PHE A 180 -7.32 -1.04 8.74
CA PHE A 180 -7.85 0.09 7.99
C PHE A 180 -9.00 -0.34 7.07
N ILE A 181 -8.79 -1.34 6.20
CA ILE A 181 -9.81 -1.81 5.24
C ILE A 181 -11.05 -2.31 5.97
N LYS A 182 -10.89 -3.12 7.01
CA LYS A 182 -12.04 -3.60 7.80
C LYS A 182 -12.82 -2.46 8.44
N ARG A 183 -12.13 -1.43 8.93
CA ARG A 183 -12.78 -0.25 9.52
C ARG A 183 -13.52 0.56 8.46
N MET A 184 -12.84 0.90 7.36
CA MET A 184 -13.34 1.83 6.34
C MET A 184 -14.30 1.20 5.34
N CYS A 185 -14.12 -0.09 5.03
CA CYS A 185 -14.88 -0.84 4.02
C CYS A 185 -15.83 -1.87 4.63
N GLY A 186 -15.75 -2.09 5.93
CA GLY A 186 -16.51 -3.12 6.62
C GLY A 186 -15.84 -4.50 6.57
N ASN A 187 -16.10 -5.29 7.62
CA ASN A 187 -15.60 -6.66 7.72
C ASN A 187 -16.16 -7.58 6.63
N ASP A 188 -17.39 -7.31 6.17
CA ASP A 188 -18.08 -8.15 5.18
C ASP A 188 -17.39 -8.05 3.82
N PHE A 189 -17.09 -6.82 3.36
CA PHE A 189 -16.32 -6.59 2.14
C PHE A 189 -14.97 -7.31 2.19
N TYR A 190 -14.20 -7.13 3.26
CA TYR A 190 -12.91 -7.81 3.41
C TYR A 190 -13.07 -9.34 3.40
N THR A 191 -14.06 -9.87 4.11
CA THR A 191 -14.24 -11.32 4.26
C THR A 191 -14.73 -11.98 2.98
N GLN A 192 -15.61 -11.32 2.24
CA GLN A 192 -16.14 -11.80 0.98
C GLN A 192 -15.06 -11.94 -0.09
N TYR A 193 -14.15 -10.96 -0.18
CA TYR A 193 -13.21 -10.89 -1.31
C TYR A 193 -11.77 -11.32 -0.97
N LYS A 194 -11.47 -11.70 0.28
CA LYS A 194 -10.11 -12.12 0.69
C LYS A 194 -9.72 -13.54 0.27
N ASN A 195 -10.69 -14.40 -0.03
CA ASN A 195 -10.43 -15.82 -0.33
C ASN A 195 -10.68 -16.13 -1.81
N PRO A 196 -9.81 -16.90 -2.47
CA PRO A 196 -9.90 -17.22 -3.90
C PRO A 196 -10.85 -18.39 -4.23
N LYS A 197 -11.80 -18.74 -3.35
CA LYS A 197 -12.80 -19.77 -3.68
C LYS A 197 -14.04 -19.08 -4.19
N ASP A 198 -14.00 -18.73 -5.48
CA ASP A 198 -15.13 -18.71 -6.42
C ASP A 198 -14.57 -18.43 -7.83
#